data_AF-A0A9W8U404-F1
#
_entry.id   AF-A0A9W8U404-F1
#
_cell.length_a   1.000
_cell.length_b   1.000
_cell.length_c   1.000
_cell.angle_alpha   90.00
_cell.angle_beta   90.00
_cell.angle_gamma   90.00
#
_symmetry.space_group_name_H-M   'P 1'
#
loop_
_entity.id
_entity.type
_entity.pdbx_description
1 polymer ?
#
loop_
_entity_poly.entity_id
_entity_poly.type
_entity_poly.pdbx_seq_one_letter_code
_entity_poly.pdbx_strand_id
1 'polypeptide(L)'
;MNAGGSHTAGAMSMISSRLLGRPELSDLGQDKLVEYAKRLVSYGFVVIGLQGGPGPANVDKNMRGALLPAWRSNYLHLMSYGAKFNQSLVPQDMLKDTSDRLEEGAESLWREWAPETGSYMNEGNPFNSNFKKDFYGSYYHQLLKVKNKYDQSNSLWVLSGVGSDLWDYNLNSGRLCKNV
;
A
#
# COMPACT_ATOMS: atom_id res chain seq x y z
N MET A 1 6.91 1.26 21.82
CA MET A 1 7.86 1.30 20.70
C MET A 1 7.42 2.40 19.76
N ASN A 2 8.21 3.47 19.64
CA ASN A 2 7.93 4.57 18.72
C ASN A 2 8.23 4.08 17.29
N ALA A 3 7.21 4.03 16.45
CA ALA A 3 7.36 3.69 15.03
C ALA A 3 8.17 4.72 14.23
N GLY A 4 8.50 5.87 14.85
CA GLY A 4 9.38 6.91 14.32
C GLY A 4 10.29 7.48 15.41
N GLY A 5 11.01 6.64 16.14
CA GLY A 5 12.05 7.10 17.06
C GLY A 5 13.25 7.65 16.30
N SER A 6 13.91 8.69 16.81
CA SER A 6 15.24 9.10 16.31
C SER A 6 16.17 7.88 16.29
N HIS A 7 16.94 7.71 15.22
CA HIS A 7 17.89 6.60 14.96
C HIS A 7 17.31 5.27 14.43
N THR A 8 16.06 5.22 13.95
CA THR A 8 15.50 4.00 13.31
C THR A 8 15.67 3.95 11.79
N ALA A 9 16.16 5.01 11.15
CA ALA A 9 16.44 5.01 9.72
C ALA A 9 17.52 3.97 9.36
N GLY A 10 17.39 3.33 8.19
CA GLY A 10 18.29 2.26 7.75
C GLY A 10 17.92 0.85 8.26
N ALA A 11 16.93 0.72 9.15
CA ALA A 11 16.37 -0.57 9.50
C ALA A 11 15.60 -1.18 8.31
N MET A 12 15.70 -2.50 8.15
CA MET A 12 14.91 -3.24 7.16
C MET A 12 13.44 -3.23 7.57
N SER A 13 12.56 -2.80 6.65
CA SER A 13 11.13 -2.72 6.91
C SER A 13 10.35 -3.02 5.64
N MET A 14 9.23 -3.69 5.81
CA MET A 14 8.17 -3.81 4.82
C MET A 14 6.87 -3.60 5.57
N ILE A 15 6.07 -2.68 5.07
CA ILE A 15 4.85 -2.22 5.73
C ILE A 15 3.66 -2.49 4.83
N SER A 16 2.49 -2.53 5.43
CA SER A 16 1.22 -2.58 4.73
C SER A 16 0.32 -1.49 5.31
N SER A 17 -0.56 -0.90 4.51
CA SER A 17 -1.45 0.14 5.03
C SER A 17 -2.79 0.19 4.33
N ARG A 18 -3.76 0.80 5.00
CA ARG A 18 -5.12 1.00 4.50
C ARG A 18 -5.65 2.36 4.93
N LEU A 19 -6.41 3.00 4.06
CA LEU A 19 -7.18 4.20 4.36
C LEU A 19 -8.55 3.76 4.89
N LEU A 20 -8.88 4.14 6.11
CA LEU A 20 -10.15 3.79 6.77
C LEU A 20 -10.99 5.05 6.99
N GLY A 21 -12.21 5.04 6.46
CA GLY A 21 -13.18 6.10 6.62
C GLY A 21 -14.24 5.77 7.68
N ARG A 22 -15.33 6.53 7.62
CA ARG A 22 -16.51 6.28 8.47
C ARG A 22 -17.05 4.86 8.37
N PRO A 23 -17.24 4.27 7.16
CA PRO A 23 -17.83 2.94 7.03
C PRO A 23 -17.01 1.86 7.75
N GLU A 24 -15.69 1.97 7.69
CA GLU A 24 -14.76 1.00 8.27
C GLU A 24 -14.56 1.16 9.79
N LEU A 25 -14.97 2.31 10.35
CA LEU A 25 -14.70 2.69 11.73
C LEU A 25 -15.97 2.89 12.56
N SER A 26 -16.79 3.87 12.22
CA SER A 26 -17.92 4.29 13.05
C SER A 26 -19.23 3.62 12.68
N ASP A 27 -19.42 3.24 11.42
CA ASP A 27 -20.63 2.54 10.97
C ASP A 27 -20.48 1.01 11.12
N LEU A 28 -19.25 0.54 11.33
CA LEU A 28 -18.96 -0.86 11.65
C LEU A 28 -19.33 -1.15 13.12
N GLY A 29 -20.02 -2.28 13.35
CA GLY A 29 -20.34 -2.71 14.71
C GLY A 29 -19.07 -2.90 15.56
N GLN A 30 -19.15 -2.48 16.84
CA GLN A 30 -18.00 -2.45 17.75
C GLN A 30 -17.30 -3.81 17.85
N ASP A 31 -18.04 -4.91 17.90
CA ASP A 31 -17.47 -6.26 17.98
C ASP A 31 -16.61 -6.60 16.76
N LYS A 32 -17.07 -6.25 15.55
CA LYS A 32 -16.30 -6.43 14.31
C LYS A 32 -15.08 -5.51 14.26
N LEU A 33 -15.23 -4.26 14.69
CA LEU A 33 -14.10 -3.34 14.76
C LEU A 33 -13.00 -3.87 15.70
N VAL A 34 -13.38 -4.38 16.88
CA VAL A 34 -12.45 -4.99 17.83
C VAL A 34 -11.83 -6.26 17.27
N GLU A 35 -12.60 -7.10 16.56
CA GLU A 35 -12.10 -8.29 15.88
C GLU A 35 -11.00 -7.93 14.86
N TYR A 36 -11.28 -7.01 13.95
CA TYR A 36 -10.31 -6.57 12.96
C TYR A 36 -9.07 -5.94 13.59
N ALA A 37 -9.25 -5.08 14.61
CA ALA A 37 -8.14 -4.48 15.33
C ALA A 37 -7.26 -5.55 16.01
N LYS A 38 -7.86 -6.57 16.65
CA LYS A 38 -7.12 -7.69 17.28
C LYS A 38 -6.34 -8.51 16.25
N ARG A 39 -6.96 -8.83 15.11
CA ARG A 39 -6.29 -9.54 14.00
C ARG A 39 -5.13 -8.72 13.47
N LEU A 40 -5.32 -7.42 13.28
CA LEU A 40 -4.28 -6.52 12.80
C LEU A 40 -3.06 -6.46 13.74
N VAL A 41 -3.28 -6.24 15.04
CA VAL A 41 -2.17 -6.16 16.01
C VAL A 41 -1.46 -7.50 16.20
N SER A 42 -2.06 -8.63 15.80
CA SER A 42 -1.37 -9.92 15.82
C SER A 42 -0.19 -10.01 14.84
N TYR A 43 -0.17 -9.15 13.80
CA TYR A 43 0.93 -9.08 12.83
C TYR A 43 2.13 -8.25 13.32
N GLY A 44 1.97 -7.48 14.40
CA GLY A 44 3.05 -6.66 14.96
C GLY A 44 2.53 -5.42 15.66
N PHE A 45 3.00 -4.25 15.24
CA PHE A 45 2.51 -2.99 15.79
C PHE A 45 1.86 -2.15 14.71
N VAL A 46 0.99 -1.25 15.15
CA VAL A 46 0.19 -0.41 14.27
C VAL A 46 0.56 1.05 14.49
N VAL A 47 0.65 1.80 13.39
CA VAL A 47 0.73 3.26 13.42
C VAL A 47 -0.59 3.81 12.91
N ILE A 48 -1.17 4.74 13.68
CA ILE A 48 -2.40 5.41 13.32
C ILE A 48 -2.05 6.80 12.80
N GLY A 49 -2.11 6.95 11.48
CA GLY A 49 -1.97 8.24 10.82
C GLY A 49 -3.28 9.03 10.85
N LEU A 50 -3.21 10.28 11.30
CA LEU A 50 -4.34 11.22 11.38
C LEU A 50 -4.35 12.25 10.24
N GLN A 51 -3.97 11.82 9.04
CA GLN A 51 -3.87 12.71 7.86
C GLN A 51 -5.18 12.84 7.08
N GLY A 52 -6.26 12.16 7.50
CA GLY A 52 -7.59 12.23 6.86
C GLY A 52 -8.45 13.42 7.30
N GLY A 53 -9.75 13.33 7.01
CA GLY A 53 -10.76 14.29 7.49
C GLY A 53 -11.10 15.44 6.53
N PRO A 54 -11.75 16.52 7.03
CA PRO A 54 -12.36 17.54 6.18
C PRO A 54 -11.40 18.28 5.25
N GLY A 55 -10.13 18.48 5.65
CA GLY A 55 -9.13 19.17 4.84
C GLY A 55 -8.92 18.46 3.48
N PRO A 56 -8.42 17.21 3.49
CA PRO A 56 -8.35 16.41 2.27
C PRO A 56 -9.72 16.17 1.62
N ALA A 57 -10.79 15.95 2.39
CA ALA A 57 -12.11 15.69 1.82
C ALA A 57 -12.66 16.84 0.96
N ASN A 58 -12.45 18.08 1.40
CA ASN A 58 -13.07 19.28 0.84
C ASN A 58 -12.18 20.04 -0.15
N VAL A 59 -11.04 19.48 -0.59
CA VAL A 59 -10.22 20.07 -1.66
C VAL A 59 -11.08 20.26 -2.92
N ASP A 60 -11.00 21.45 -3.52
CA ASP A 60 -11.71 21.78 -4.76
C ASP A 60 -11.37 20.82 -5.90
N LYS A 61 -12.38 20.45 -6.71
CA LYS A 61 -12.25 19.40 -7.74
C LYS A 61 -11.10 19.66 -8.72
N ASN A 62 -10.86 20.90 -9.10
CA ASN A 62 -9.76 21.31 -9.99
C ASN A 62 -8.37 21.15 -9.38
N MET A 63 -8.25 21.07 -8.04
CA MET A 63 -7.00 20.91 -7.30
C MET A 63 -6.75 19.46 -6.85
N ARG A 64 -7.66 18.51 -7.14
CA ARG A 64 -7.58 17.14 -6.60
C ARG A 64 -6.50 16.28 -7.23
N GLY A 65 -6.13 16.57 -8.48
CA GLY A 65 -5.22 15.73 -9.27
C GLY A 65 -5.69 14.27 -9.36
N ALA A 66 -4.74 13.35 -9.51
CA ALA A 66 -4.99 11.91 -9.58
C ALA A 66 -4.86 11.19 -8.22
N LEU A 67 -5.09 11.91 -7.12
CA LEU A 67 -5.02 11.33 -5.78
C LEU A 67 -6.06 10.20 -5.65
N LEU A 68 -5.66 9.07 -5.07
CA LEU A 68 -6.53 7.93 -4.78
C LEU A 68 -7.85 8.42 -4.14
N PRO A 69 -9.03 8.12 -4.70
CA PRO A 69 -10.31 8.69 -4.25
C PRO A 69 -10.63 8.47 -2.76
N ALA A 70 -10.16 7.38 -2.17
CA ALA A 70 -10.34 7.06 -0.76
C ALA A 70 -9.85 8.17 0.19
N TRP A 71 -8.86 8.99 -0.21
CA TRP A 71 -8.44 10.16 0.56
C TRP A 71 -9.56 11.21 0.78
N ARG A 72 -10.63 11.18 -0.02
CA ARG A 72 -11.76 12.11 0.13
C ARG A 72 -12.76 11.69 1.21
N SER A 73 -12.69 10.46 1.70
CA SER A 73 -13.56 9.92 2.75
C SER A 73 -12.81 9.29 3.93
N ASN A 74 -11.48 9.22 3.84
CA ASN A 74 -10.59 8.65 4.86
C ASN A 74 -10.56 9.48 6.15
N TYR A 75 -10.52 8.80 7.29
CA TYR A 75 -10.19 9.38 8.60
C TYR A 75 -8.79 8.96 9.05
N LEU A 76 -8.43 7.69 8.87
CA LEU A 76 -7.18 7.10 9.36
C LEU A 76 -6.35 6.48 8.24
N HIS A 77 -5.10 6.89 8.11
CA HIS A 77 -4.11 6.08 7.39
C HIS A 77 -3.51 5.07 8.38
N LEU A 78 -4.03 3.85 8.34
CA LEU A 78 -3.64 2.80 9.28
C LEU A 78 -2.52 1.95 8.68
N MET A 79 -1.39 1.84 9.39
CA MET A 79 -0.22 1.11 8.92
C MET A 79 0.11 -0.05 9.84
N SER A 80 0.33 -1.23 9.24
CA SER A 80 0.85 -2.42 9.89
C SER A 80 2.36 -2.52 9.70
N TYR A 81 3.06 -2.67 10.81
CA TYR A 81 4.49 -2.92 10.87
C TYR A 81 4.77 -4.24 11.60
N GLY A 82 5.95 -4.81 11.37
CA GLY A 82 6.38 -6.05 12.02
C GLY A 82 6.70 -7.19 11.07
N ALA A 83 6.81 -6.90 9.76
CA ALA A 83 7.30 -7.87 8.79
C ALA A 83 8.62 -8.48 9.25
N LYS A 84 8.66 -9.81 9.29
CA LYS A 84 9.83 -10.59 9.67
C LYS A 84 10.55 -11.03 8.41
N PHE A 85 11.87 -10.93 8.40
CA PHE A 85 12.71 -11.30 7.26
C PHE A 85 13.54 -12.52 7.59
N ASN A 86 13.53 -13.52 6.71
CA ASN A 86 14.42 -14.68 6.84
C ASN A 86 15.80 -14.34 6.26
N GLN A 87 16.71 -13.89 7.11
CA GLN A 87 18.06 -13.45 6.72
C GLN A 87 18.98 -14.56 6.20
N SER A 88 18.57 -15.82 6.30
CA SER A 88 19.31 -16.95 5.72
C SER A 88 19.06 -17.14 4.22
N LEU A 89 18.04 -16.47 3.66
CA LEU A 89 17.72 -16.52 2.23
C LEU A 89 18.51 -15.46 1.44
N VAL A 90 18.70 -15.70 0.14
CA VAL A 90 19.17 -14.65 -0.77
C VAL A 90 18.13 -13.52 -0.85
N PRO A 91 18.54 -12.26 -1.13
CA PRO A 91 17.65 -11.10 -1.01
C PRO A 91 16.31 -11.24 -1.76
N GLN A 92 16.32 -11.79 -2.98
CA GLN A 92 15.10 -11.96 -3.76
C GLN A 92 14.12 -12.93 -3.09
N ASP A 93 14.60 -14.07 -2.60
CA ASP A 93 13.77 -15.08 -1.95
C ASP A 93 13.28 -14.59 -0.58
N MET A 94 14.11 -13.84 0.15
CA MET A 94 13.74 -13.20 1.41
C MET A 94 12.58 -12.21 1.23
N LEU A 95 12.66 -11.36 0.19
CA LEU A 95 11.62 -10.39 -0.12
C LEU A 95 10.35 -11.08 -0.60
N LYS A 96 10.48 -12.12 -1.43
CA LYS A 96 9.33 -12.92 -1.88
C LYS A 96 8.62 -13.58 -0.71
N ASP A 97 9.34 -14.30 0.14
CA ASP A 97 8.78 -14.95 1.34
C ASP A 97 8.11 -13.95 2.28
N THR A 98 8.70 -12.77 2.47
CA THR A 98 8.10 -11.72 3.29
C THR A 98 6.85 -11.12 2.64
N SER A 99 6.89 -10.90 1.32
CA SER A 99 5.77 -10.39 0.53
C SER A 99 4.59 -11.35 0.56
N ASP A 100 4.80 -12.64 0.30
CA ASP A 100 3.74 -13.66 0.29
C ASP A 100 3.04 -13.70 1.65
N ARG A 101 3.80 -13.67 2.76
CA ARG A 101 3.25 -13.61 4.12
C ARG A 101 2.45 -12.35 4.41
N LEU A 102 2.87 -11.18 3.89
CA LEU A 102 2.10 -9.94 4.02
C LEU A 102 0.83 -9.97 3.17
N GLU A 103 0.90 -10.55 1.98
CA GLU A 103 -0.22 -10.67 1.05
C GLU A 103 -1.34 -11.57 1.61
N GLU A 104 -0.96 -12.71 2.18
CA GLU A 104 -1.87 -13.65 2.85
C GLU A 104 -2.38 -13.12 4.20
N GLY A 105 -1.57 -12.32 4.89
CA GLY A 105 -1.87 -11.76 6.20
C GLY A 105 -2.55 -10.39 6.11
N ALA A 106 -1.76 -9.34 6.30
CA ALA A 106 -2.25 -7.96 6.45
C ALA A 106 -3.04 -7.48 5.23
N GLU A 107 -2.58 -7.75 4.00
CA GLU A 107 -3.30 -7.30 2.79
C GLU A 107 -4.65 -8.01 2.61
N SER A 108 -4.70 -9.31 2.92
CA SER A 108 -5.96 -10.07 2.94
C SER A 108 -6.94 -9.49 3.96
N LEU A 109 -6.47 -9.22 5.19
CA LEU A 109 -7.26 -8.58 6.23
C LEU A 109 -7.78 -7.20 5.79
N TRP A 110 -6.94 -6.40 5.12
CA TRP A 110 -7.34 -5.08 4.62
C TRP A 110 -8.42 -5.14 3.56
N ARG A 111 -8.36 -6.13 2.67
CA ARG A 111 -9.39 -6.34 1.65
C ARG A 111 -10.68 -6.87 2.23
N GLU A 112 -10.61 -7.60 3.34
CA GLU A 112 -11.80 -8.02 4.09
C GLU A 112 -12.45 -6.84 4.83
N TRP A 113 -11.66 -6.05 5.57
CA TRP A 113 -12.17 -4.96 6.40
C TRP A 113 -12.60 -3.74 5.56
N ALA A 114 -11.81 -3.38 4.56
CA ALA A 114 -11.98 -2.16 3.78
C ALA A 114 -11.82 -2.41 2.26
N PRO A 115 -12.71 -3.20 1.63
CA PRO A 115 -12.60 -3.62 0.23
C PRO A 115 -12.68 -2.46 -0.77
N GLU A 116 -13.40 -1.39 -0.44
CA GLU A 116 -13.69 -0.26 -1.34
C GLU A 116 -12.72 0.93 -1.19
N THR A 117 -11.73 0.79 -0.30
CA THR A 117 -10.74 1.83 -0.06
C THR A 117 -9.45 1.52 -0.84
N GLY A 118 -8.31 1.85 -0.27
CA GLY A 118 -7.01 1.54 -0.82
C GLY A 118 -5.92 1.92 0.17
N SER A 119 -4.70 2.01 -0.32
CA SER A 119 -3.48 2.19 0.45
C SER A 119 -2.71 3.41 -0.03
N TYR A 120 -1.95 4.03 0.87
CA TYR A 120 -1.08 5.12 0.49
C TYR A 120 0.22 4.55 -0.10
N MET A 121 0.44 4.73 -1.40
CA MET A 121 1.56 4.11 -2.13
C MET A 121 2.95 4.37 -1.55
N ASN A 122 3.16 5.52 -0.90
CA ASN A 122 4.46 5.87 -0.32
C ASN A 122 4.73 5.13 1.00
N GLU A 123 3.67 4.62 1.65
CA GLU A 123 3.73 3.93 2.93
C GLU A 123 2.86 2.67 2.89
N GLY A 124 2.98 1.89 1.81
CA GLY A 124 2.23 0.67 1.55
C GLY A 124 3.13 -0.50 1.18
N ASN A 125 2.55 -1.68 1.00
CA ASN A 125 3.31 -2.86 0.60
C ASN A 125 3.77 -2.71 -0.87
N PRO A 126 5.08 -2.61 -1.16
CA PRO A 126 5.56 -2.42 -2.52
C PRO A 126 5.25 -3.62 -3.44
N PHE A 127 4.92 -4.79 -2.87
CA PHE A 127 4.55 -6.00 -3.59
C PHE A 127 3.06 -6.33 -3.54
N ASN A 128 2.19 -5.37 -3.16
CA ASN A 128 0.74 -5.58 -3.12
C ASN A 128 0.23 -6.08 -4.48
N SER A 129 -0.37 -7.27 -4.49
CA SER A 129 -0.90 -7.89 -5.72
C SER A 129 -1.99 -7.05 -6.41
N ASN A 130 -2.70 -6.24 -5.64
CA ASN A 130 -3.77 -5.32 -6.05
C ASN A 130 -3.33 -3.86 -6.14
N PHE A 131 -2.03 -3.56 -6.24
CA PHE A 131 -1.49 -2.20 -6.23
C PHE A 131 -2.20 -1.23 -7.20
N LYS A 132 -2.67 -1.70 -8.38
CA LYS A 132 -3.41 -0.86 -9.34
C LYS A 132 -4.67 -0.26 -8.71
N LYS A 133 -5.47 -1.09 -8.03
CA LYS A 133 -6.68 -0.67 -7.32
C LYS A 133 -6.28 0.10 -6.05
N ASP A 134 -5.41 -0.48 -5.25
CA ASP A 134 -5.15 0.01 -3.90
C ASP A 134 -4.40 1.34 -3.92
N PHE A 135 -3.49 1.59 -4.86
CA PHE A 135 -2.70 2.83 -4.91
C PHE A 135 -3.28 3.91 -5.83
N TYR A 136 -3.99 3.52 -6.89
CA TYR A 136 -4.44 4.46 -7.92
C TYR A 136 -5.96 4.47 -8.12
N GLY A 137 -6.65 3.40 -7.70
CA GLY A 137 -8.10 3.25 -7.82
C GLY A 137 -8.60 3.49 -9.24
N SER A 138 -9.71 4.22 -9.36
CA SER A 138 -10.36 4.54 -10.64
C SER A 138 -9.47 5.35 -11.60
N TYR A 139 -8.37 5.96 -11.12
CA TYR A 139 -7.50 6.77 -11.97
C TYR A 139 -6.42 5.96 -12.70
N TYR A 140 -6.22 4.67 -12.38
CA TYR A 140 -5.14 3.87 -12.95
C TYR A 140 -5.11 3.89 -14.47
N HIS A 141 -6.25 3.67 -15.14
CA HIS A 141 -6.32 3.65 -16.60
C HIS A 141 -6.00 5.00 -17.24
N GLN A 142 -6.39 6.11 -16.62
CA GLN A 142 -6.08 7.44 -17.12
C GLN A 142 -4.60 7.78 -16.92
N LEU A 143 -4.05 7.43 -15.76
CA LEU A 143 -2.62 7.55 -15.50
C LEU A 143 -1.79 6.72 -16.47
N LEU A 144 -2.24 5.51 -16.82
CA LEU A 144 -1.57 4.67 -17.81
C LEU A 144 -1.56 5.30 -19.21
N LYS A 145 -2.66 5.96 -19.61
CA LYS A 145 -2.69 6.74 -20.86
C LYS A 145 -1.68 7.89 -20.84
N VAL A 146 -1.56 8.60 -19.72
CA VAL A 146 -0.57 9.67 -19.54
C VAL A 146 0.85 9.09 -19.63
N LYS A 147 1.12 8.01 -18.89
CA LYS A 147 2.40 7.29 -18.93
C LYS A 147 2.78 6.90 -20.36
N ASN A 148 1.88 6.25 -21.10
CA ASN A 148 2.13 5.83 -22.48
C ASN A 148 2.30 7.01 -23.45
N LYS A 149 1.69 8.16 -23.17
CA LYS A 149 1.88 9.36 -24.00
C LYS A 149 3.29 9.94 -23.84
N TYR A 150 3.79 10.00 -22.60
CA TYR A 150 5.01 10.72 -22.27
C TYR A 150 6.26 9.84 -22.10
N ASP A 151 6.11 8.54 -21.86
CA ASP A 151 7.20 7.57 -21.72
C ASP A 151 6.88 6.28 -22.49
N GLN A 152 6.80 6.42 -23.83
CA GLN A 152 6.46 5.32 -24.74
C GLN A 152 7.45 4.14 -24.66
N SER A 153 8.72 4.42 -24.37
CA SER A 153 9.76 3.40 -24.19
C SER A 153 9.72 2.72 -22.82
N ASN A 154 8.87 3.19 -21.89
CA ASN A 154 8.83 2.74 -20.50
C ASN A 154 10.19 2.83 -19.79
N SER A 155 10.96 3.87 -20.10
CA SER A 155 12.29 4.11 -19.53
C SER A 155 12.25 4.45 -18.04
N LEU A 156 11.14 4.99 -17.54
CA LEU A 156 10.95 5.31 -16.12
C LEU A 156 10.16 4.19 -15.43
N TRP A 157 10.84 3.13 -15.00
CA TRP A 157 10.21 2.03 -14.28
C TRP A 157 10.39 2.17 -12.75
N VAL A 158 9.32 1.92 -12.00
CA VAL A 158 9.35 1.79 -10.54
C VAL A 158 8.43 0.63 -10.14
N LEU A 159 8.82 -0.14 -9.14
CA LEU A 159 8.01 -1.24 -8.62
C LEU A 159 6.64 -0.71 -8.14
N SER A 160 5.56 -1.39 -8.52
CA SER A 160 4.17 -0.95 -8.27
C SER A 160 3.81 0.43 -8.83
N GLY A 161 4.60 0.92 -9.79
CA GLY A 161 4.32 2.10 -10.61
C GLY A 161 3.20 1.87 -11.63
N VAL A 162 2.65 2.95 -12.16
CA VAL A 162 1.71 2.87 -13.29
C VAL A 162 2.40 2.20 -14.49
N GLY A 163 1.82 1.07 -14.95
CA GLY A 163 2.36 0.25 -16.03
C GLY A 163 3.55 -0.65 -15.64
N SER A 164 3.95 -0.72 -14.36
CA SER A 164 5.13 -1.48 -13.94
C SER A 164 5.00 -2.98 -14.16
N ASP A 165 3.77 -3.51 -14.14
CA ASP A 165 3.42 -4.93 -14.31
C ASP A 165 3.56 -5.46 -15.74
N LEU A 166 3.93 -4.58 -16.69
CA LEU A 166 4.36 -4.99 -18.02
C LEU A 166 5.81 -5.52 -18.03
N TRP A 167 6.50 -5.47 -16.89
CA TRP A 167 7.89 -5.84 -16.74
C TRP A 167 8.11 -6.70 -15.50
N ASP A 168 9.07 -7.62 -15.60
CA ASP A 168 9.58 -8.43 -14.49
C ASP A 168 10.98 -7.95 -14.11
N TYR A 169 11.18 -7.66 -12.82
CA TYR A 169 12.48 -7.27 -12.29
C TYR A 169 13.07 -8.42 -11.48
N ASN A 170 14.24 -8.88 -11.90
CA ASN A 170 14.97 -9.92 -11.22
C ASN A 170 16.09 -9.30 -10.38
N LEU A 171 15.91 -9.26 -9.06
CA LEU A 171 16.86 -8.65 -8.13
C LEU A 171 18.23 -9.34 -8.14
N ASN A 172 18.27 -10.66 -8.35
CA ASN A 172 19.53 -11.43 -8.36
C ASN A 172 20.42 -11.09 -9.58
N SER A 173 19.82 -10.90 -10.76
CA SER A 173 20.54 -10.59 -12.00
C SER A 173 20.57 -9.10 -12.35
N GLY A 174 19.73 -8.29 -11.69
CA GLY A 174 19.51 -6.87 -12.00
C GLY A 174 18.77 -6.62 -13.31
N ARG A 175 18.25 -7.66 -13.98
CA ARG A 175 17.55 -7.52 -15.26
C ARG A 175 16.12 -7.03 -15.07
N LEU A 176 15.70 -6.11 -15.92
CA LEU A 176 14.31 -5.71 -16.12
C LEU A 176 13.87 -6.18 -17.50
N CYS A 177 12.97 -7.15 -17.53
CA CYS A 177 12.52 -7.82 -18.76
C CYS A 177 11.06 -7.49 -19.01
N LYS A 178 10.68 -7.29 -20.28
CA LYS A 178 9.27 -7.11 -20.64
C LYS A 178 8.55 -8.45 -20.55
N ASN A 179 7.36 -8.48 -19.95
CA ASN A 179 6.49 -9.65 -19.95
C ASN A 179 6.03 -9.90 -21.40
N VAL A 180 6.36 -11.08 -21.94
CA VAL A 180 6.03 -11.51 -23.31
C VAL A 180 4.60 -12.04 -23.36
#